data_AF-A0A2V6PPU1-F1
#
_entry.id   AF-A0A2V6PPU1-F1
#
_cell.length_a   1.000
_cell.length_b   1.000
_cell.length_c   1.000
_cell.angle_alpha   90.00
_cell.angle_beta   90.00
_cell.angle_gamma   90.00
#
_symmetry.space_group_name_H-M   'P 1'
#
loop_
_entity.id
_entity.type
_entity.pdbx_description
1 polymer ?
#
loop_
_entity_poly.entity_id
_entity_poly.type
_entity_poly.pdbx_seq_one_letter_code
_entity_poly.pdbx_strand_id
1 'polypeptide(L)'
;MRRFNAMKVFVRPILLFAAAAPLMGRDLPRESRQFLEKHCLECHDTDTRKGGLDLTSLKFDPANSANFSRWVLVHDRVSNGEMPPKKKARPQTGELEAFT
;
A
#
# COMPACT_ATOMS: atom_id res chain seq x y z
N MET A 1 30.99 15.77 61.89
CA MET A 1 29.99 14.71 62.18
C MET A 1 29.01 14.64 61.01
N ARG A 2 28.87 13.46 60.40
CA ARG A 2 28.04 13.18 59.22
C ARG A 2 26.55 13.09 59.59
N ARG A 3 25.66 13.68 58.81
CA ARG A 3 24.30 13.17 58.60
C ARG A 3 23.95 13.28 57.11
N PHE A 4 24.06 12.14 56.44
CA PHE A 4 23.60 11.91 55.07
C PHE A 4 22.07 11.83 55.08
N ASN A 5 21.39 12.67 54.31
CA ASN A 5 19.95 12.53 54.08
C ASN A 5 19.74 11.74 52.79
N ALA A 6 19.24 10.52 52.92
CA ALA A 6 19.08 9.57 51.82
C ALA A 6 17.89 9.96 50.93
N MET A 7 18.19 10.36 49.70
CA MET A 7 17.20 10.59 48.64
C MET A 7 16.69 9.23 48.14
N LYS A 8 15.55 8.77 48.64
CA LYS A 8 14.89 7.56 48.12
C LYS A 8 14.07 7.93 46.88
N VAL A 9 14.71 7.91 45.71
CA VAL A 9 13.99 7.99 44.42
C VAL A 9 13.49 6.58 44.08
N PHE A 10 12.19 6.34 44.25
CA PHE A 10 11.54 5.12 43.77
C PHE A 10 11.25 5.27 42.26
N VAL A 11 12.23 4.92 41.42
CA VAL A 11 12.03 4.85 39.97
C VAL A 11 11.22 3.58 39.67
N ARG A 12 9.93 3.72 39.35
CA ARG A 12 9.12 2.61 38.81
C ARG A 12 9.54 2.38 37.36
N PRO A 13 10.01 1.19 36.96
CA PRO A 13 10.27 0.91 35.56
C PRO A 13 8.92 0.80 34.83
N ILE A 14 8.58 1.81 34.03
CA ILE A 14 7.49 1.69 33.07
C ILE A 14 8.00 0.78 31.96
N LEU A 15 7.66 -0.51 32.04
CA LEU A 15 7.82 -1.46 30.95
C LEU A 15 6.85 -1.05 29.83
N LEU A 16 7.32 -0.23 28.89
CA LEU A 16 6.66 -0.01 27.61
C LEU A 16 6.81 -1.30 26.79
N PHE A 17 5.82 -2.18 26.88
CA PHE A 17 5.69 -3.32 25.99
C PHE A 17 5.23 -2.79 24.63
N ALA A 18 6.17 -2.49 23.74
CA ALA A 18 5.86 -2.17 22.35
C ALA A 18 5.36 -3.45 21.68
N ALA A 19 4.03 -3.59 21.54
CA ALA A 19 3.44 -4.64 20.74
C ALA A 19 3.80 -4.40 19.26
N ALA A 20 4.87 -5.05 18.80
CA ALA A 20 5.19 -5.13 17.38
C ALA A 20 4.14 -6.03 16.71
N ALA A 21 3.04 -5.42 16.26
CA ALA A 21 2.07 -6.12 15.42
C ALA A 21 2.76 -6.49 14.09
N PRO A 22 2.64 -7.74 13.61
CA PRO A 22 3.20 -8.12 12.33
C PRO A 22 2.56 -7.29 11.23
N LEU A 23 3.39 -6.64 10.42
CA LEU A 23 2.99 -6.01 9.16
C LEU A 23 2.70 -7.13 8.16
N MET A 24 1.61 -7.88 8.34
CA MET A 24 1.09 -8.69 7.26
C MET A 24 0.61 -7.72 6.16
N GLY A 25 1.01 -7.97 4.91
CA GLY A 25 0.61 -7.16 3.76
C GLY A 25 -0.88 -6.92 3.80
N ARG A 26 -1.28 -5.64 3.84
CA ARG A 26 -2.69 -5.27 3.87
C ARG A 26 -3.28 -5.59 2.49
N ASP A 27 -4.46 -6.19 2.45
CA ASP A 27 -5.18 -6.26 1.17
C ASP A 27 -5.45 -4.86 0.64
N LEU A 28 -5.48 -4.72 -0.68
CA LEU A 28 -5.92 -3.47 -1.30
C LEU A 28 -7.33 -3.11 -0.82
N PRO A 29 -7.62 -1.81 -0.60
CA PRO A 29 -8.97 -1.34 -0.33
C PRO A 29 -9.95 -1.89 -1.37
N ARG A 30 -11.18 -2.16 -0.93
CA ARG A 30 -12.20 -2.76 -1.79
C ARG A 30 -12.41 -1.98 -3.09
N GLU A 31 -12.49 -0.66 -3.00
CA GLU A 31 -12.69 0.22 -4.16
C GLU A 31 -11.51 0.13 -5.14
N SER A 32 -10.28 0.09 -4.63
CA SER A 32 -9.09 -0.11 -5.47
C SER A 32 -9.14 -1.44 -6.20
N ARG A 33 -9.52 -2.54 -5.53
CA ARG A 33 -9.66 -3.85 -6.19
C ARG A 33 -10.72 -3.84 -7.29
N GLN A 34 -11.88 -3.23 -7.03
CA GLN A 34 -12.94 -3.10 -8.02
C GLN A 34 -12.52 -2.26 -9.22
N PHE A 35 -11.77 -1.19 -8.99
CA PHE A 35 -11.20 -0.38 -10.06
C PHE A 35 -10.26 -1.21 -10.95
N LEU A 36 -9.35 -1.98 -10.34
CA LEU A 36 -8.43 -2.86 -11.09
C LEU A 36 -9.19 -3.91 -11.90
N GLU A 37 -10.17 -4.58 -11.31
CA GLU A 37 -11.01 -5.58 -11.98
C GLU A 37 -11.71 -4.97 -13.21
N LYS A 38 -12.28 -3.77 -13.06
CA LYS A 38 -13.06 -3.12 -14.11
C LYS A 38 -12.22 -2.51 -15.23
N HIS A 39 -11.02 -2.00 -14.91
CA HIS A 39 -10.26 -1.15 -15.83
C HIS A 39 -8.87 -1.68 -16.21
N CYS A 40 -8.33 -2.65 -15.47
CA CYS A 40 -6.94 -3.10 -15.65
C CYS A 40 -6.83 -4.56 -16.08
N LEU A 41 -7.63 -5.46 -15.50
CA LEU A 41 -7.41 -6.90 -15.64
C LEU A 41 -7.68 -7.43 -17.06
N GLU A 42 -8.48 -6.76 -17.89
CA GLU A 42 -8.66 -7.14 -19.31
C GLU A 42 -7.32 -7.14 -20.10
N CYS A 43 -6.32 -6.40 -19.64
CA CYS A 43 -5.01 -6.31 -20.30
C CYS A 43 -3.84 -6.77 -19.42
N HIS A 44 -4.00 -6.76 -18.11
CA HIS A 44 -2.93 -6.97 -17.14
C HIS A 44 -3.26 -8.12 -16.18
N ASP A 45 -3.73 -9.23 -16.73
CA ASP A 45 -3.91 -10.52 -16.06
C ASP A 45 -2.77 -11.50 -16.36
N THR A 46 -2.88 -12.73 -15.86
CA THR A 46 -1.89 -13.79 -16.04
C THR A 46 -1.73 -14.23 -17.50
N ASP A 47 -2.75 -14.08 -18.34
CA ASP A 47 -2.77 -14.58 -19.71
C ASP A 47 -2.28 -13.51 -20.70
N THR A 48 -2.80 -12.28 -20.60
CA THR A 48 -2.53 -11.19 -21.53
C THR A 48 -1.23 -10.47 -21.22
N ARG A 49 -0.94 -10.23 -19.93
CA ARG A 49 0.30 -9.64 -19.42
C ARG A 49 0.84 -8.45 -20.21
N LYS A 50 -0.03 -7.56 -20.68
CA LYS A 50 0.37 -6.47 -21.58
C LYS A 50 1.43 -5.59 -20.92
N GLY A 51 2.49 -5.26 -21.66
CA GLY A 51 3.62 -4.50 -21.11
C GLY A 51 4.35 -5.22 -19.96
N GLY A 52 4.27 -6.56 -19.91
CA GLY A 52 4.94 -7.38 -18.91
C GLY A 52 4.35 -7.26 -17.50
N LEU A 53 3.14 -6.70 -17.36
CA LEU A 53 2.46 -6.52 -16.08
C LEU A 53 1.33 -7.54 -15.92
N ASP A 54 1.36 -8.28 -14.81
CA ASP A 54 0.25 -9.09 -14.31
C ASP A 54 -0.12 -8.58 -12.91
N LEU A 55 -1.32 -8.02 -12.78
CA LEU A 55 -1.85 -7.49 -11.52
C LEU A 55 -2.55 -8.56 -10.68
N THR A 56 -2.84 -9.73 -11.25
CA THR A 56 -3.48 -10.83 -10.50
C THR A 56 -2.50 -11.55 -9.59
N SER A 57 -1.22 -11.59 -9.96
CA SER A 57 -0.13 -12.15 -9.16
C SER A 57 0.65 -11.11 -8.34
N LEU A 58 0.50 -9.81 -8.64
CA LEU A 58 1.14 -8.74 -7.89
C LEU A 58 0.38 -8.49 -6.58
N LYS A 59 0.84 -9.09 -5.48
CA LYS A 59 0.30 -8.79 -4.14
C LYS A 59 0.64 -7.36 -3.73
N PHE A 60 -0.21 -6.70 -2.94
CA PHE A 60 0.15 -5.42 -2.34
C PHE A 60 1.02 -5.65 -1.10
N ASP A 61 2.29 -5.26 -1.19
CA ASP A 61 3.26 -5.38 -0.11
C ASP A 61 4.08 -4.09 0.00
N PRO A 62 3.63 -3.13 0.83
CA PRO A 62 4.32 -1.86 1.00
C PRO A 62 5.66 -1.99 1.75
N ALA A 63 5.94 -3.12 2.41
CA ALA A 63 7.22 -3.35 3.08
C ALA A 63 8.30 -3.80 2.09
N ASN A 64 7.92 -4.31 0.91
CA ASN A 64 8.82 -4.65 -0.17
C ASN A 64 8.94 -3.45 -1.12
N SER A 65 10.11 -2.80 -1.14
CA SER A 65 10.33 -1.58 -1.93
C SER A 65 10.09 -1.79 -3.43
N ALA A 66 10.53 -2.91 -4.00
CA ALA A 66 10.33 -3.20 -5.43
C ALA A 66 8.85 -3.43 -5.75
N ASN A 67 8.13 -4.12 -4.88
CA ASN A 67 6.68 -4.29 -5.00
C ASN A 67 5.95 -2.95 -4.92
N PHE A 68 6.27 -2.16 -3.90
CA PHE A 68 5.64 -0.86 -3.68
C PHE A 68 5.92 0.11 -4.84
N SER A 69 7.16 0.19 -5.33
CA SER A 69 7.49 0.99 -6.51
C SER A 69 6.70 0.57 -7.75
N ARG A 70 6.38 -0.74 -7.89
CA ARG A 70 5.52 -1.20 -8.99
C ARG A 70 4.09 -0.69 -8.86
N TRP A 71 3.54 -0.68 -7.65
CA TRP A 71 2.22 -0.13 -7.37
C TRP A 71 2.15 1.39 -7.53
N VAL A 72 3.18 2.11 -7.09
CA VAL A 72 3.31 3.57 -7.34
C VAL A 72 3.27 3.84 -8.84
N LEU A 73 4.02 3.08 -9.65
CA LEU A 73 3.96 3.25 -11.10
C LEU A 73 2.57 2.94 -11.70
N VAL A 74 1.84 1.96 -11.16
CA VAL A 74 0.45 1.69 -11.60
C VAL A 74 -0.44 2.89 -11.28
N HIS A 75 -0.36 3.41 -10.05
CA HIS A 75 -1.09 4.59 -9.59
C HIS A 75 -0.77 5.82 -10.45
N ASP A 76 0.51 6.14 -10.66
CA ASP A 76 0.97 7.28 -11.45
C ASP A 76 0.45 7.22 -12.89
N ARG A 77 0.48 6.04 -13.53
CA ARG A 77 -0.01 5.90 -14.91
C ARG A 77 -1.53 6.08 -15.02
N VAL A 78 -2.28 5.74 -13.97
CA VAL A 78 -3.72 6.03 -13.91
C VAL A 78 -3.94 7.52 -13.68
N SER A 79 -3.23 8.12 -12.72
CA SER A 79 -3.33 9.55 -12.39
C SER A 79 -2.96 10.45 -13.58
N ASN A 80 -1.94 10.07 -14.35
CA ASN A 80 -1.52 10.76 -15.57
C ASN A 80 -2.45 10.53 -16.77
N GLY A 81 -3.56 9.80 -16.60
CA GLY A 81 -4.49 9.53 -17.68
C GLY A 81 -3.86 8.69 -18.79
N GLU A 82 -2.91 7.82 -18.50
CA GLU A 82 -2.31 6.92 -19.50
C GLU A 82 -3.09 5.61 -19.59
N MET A 83 -3.68 5.17 -18.48
CA MET A 83 -4.46 3.94 -18.38
C MET A 83 -5.97 4.19 -18.20
N PRO A 84 -6.85 3.38 -18.82
CA PRO A 84 -6.56 2.41 -19.89
C PRO A 84 -6.02 3.07 -21.18
N PRO A 85 -5.49 2.31 -22.17
CA PRO A 85 -5.03 2.91 -23.44
C PRO A 85 -6.14 3.71 -24.15
N LYS A 86 -5.79 4.73 -24.93
CA LYS A 86 -6.74 5.67 -25.60
C LYS A 86 -7.90 5.02 -26.36
N LYS A 87 -7.71 3.78 -26.85
CA LYS A 87 -8.73 3.00 -27.58
C LYS A 87 -9.71 2.22 -26.68
N LYS A 88 -9.63 2.38 -25.37
CA LYS A 88 -10.49 1.76 -24.37
C LYS A 88 -11.26 2.84 -23.62
N ALA A 89 -12.42 2.48 -23.07
CA ALA A 89 -13.20 3.38 -22.25
C ALA A 89 -12.38 3.82 -21.03
N ARG A 90 -12.37 5.12 -20.74
CA ARG A 90 -11.72 5.68 -19.56
C ARG A 90 -12.65 5.58 -18.34
N PRO A 91 -12.11 5.43 -17.13
CA PRO A 91 -12.90 5.51 -15.90
C PRO A 91 -13.53 6.90 -15.78
N GLN A 92 -14.65 6.98 -15.07
CA GLN A 92 -15.25 8.27 -14.75
C GLN A 92 -14.36 9.04 -13.78
N THR A 93 -14.47 10.38 -13.76
CA THR A 93 -13.63 11.23 -12.89
C THR A 93 -13.70 10.80 -11.43
N GLY A 94 -14.88 10.50 -10.89
CA GLY A 94 -15.02 10.03 -9.51
C GLY A 94 -14.35 8.68 -9.24
N GLU A 95 -14.29 7.78 -10.23
CA GLU A 95 -13.56 6.50 -10.09
C GLU A 95 -12.05 6.71 -10.11
N LEU A 96 -11.55 7.70 -10.87
CA LEU A 96 -10.14 8.09 -10.87
C LEU A 96 -9.77 8.71 -9.52
N GLU A 97 -10.54 9.69 -9.04
CA GLU A 97 -10.30 10.35 -7.74
C GLU A 97 -10.35 9.40 -6.55
N ALA A 98 -11.22 8.37 -6.58
CA ALA A 98 -11.25 7.36 -5.53
C ALA A 98 -10.04 6.40 -5.58
N PHE A 99 -9.44 6.22 -6.77
CA PHE A 99 -8.29 5.34 -6.95
C PHE A 99 -6.94 6.04 -6.73
N THR A 100 -6.82 7.30 -7.16
CA THR A 100 -5.57 8.05 -7.18
C THR A 100 -5.47 9.09 -6.08
#